data_AF-A0A846PW70-F1
#
_entry.id   AF-A0A846PW70-F1
#
_cell.length_a   1.000
_cell.length_b   1.000
_cell.length_c   1.000
_cell.angle_alpha   90.00
_cell.angle_beta   90.00
_cell.angle_gamma   90.00
#
_symmetry.space_group_name_H-M   'P 1'
#
loop_
_entity.id
_entity.type
_entity.pdbx_description
1 polymer ?
#
loop_
_entity_poly.entity_id
_entity_poly.type
_entity_poly.pdbx_seq_one_letter_code
_entity_poly.pdbx_strand_id
1 'polypeptide(L)'
;LEFKGNTYTKDKVLRREILITEGERFRLTEFKNSLLRLQQLGLVEMQGEPELKSHPDNPALMDVTLNVTELQRNNIQFSAGYSGYEGTFIALNYSTVNFLGAGEKLDLMIQHGKRIKSYMFGFTEPYLFDLPVNVGFNVFNRYTYYPGLYETRRKGINFTFGSRIRGYWRTNLIYAAYEFVNIAVPDLDESIEQPDLFYNPYAIYDDQGYNISSVTPVLYRSTVNSPITPTRGSLYRVSCKLAGGFLGGEITMVKPRFEWTLYAPVMLNHVLGFHLNYEFIKALQGSDIPIWERFYLGGERSIRGYGIYQIGPKNELGYNLGGVKSLVFNAEYIIPFGEQGPVYGILFYD
;
A
#
# COMPACT_ATOMS: atom_id res chain seq x y z
N LEU A 1 25.94 -0.78 -28.26
CA LEU A 1 24.67 -1.50 -28.00
C LEU A 1 23.53 -0.62 -28.48
N GLU A 2 22.67 -1.15 -29.35
CA GLU A 2 21.58 -0.42 -29.97
C GLU A 2 20.24 -1.12 -29.70
N PHE A 3 19.21 -0.36 -29.38
CA PHE A 3 17.83 -0.84 -29.31
C PHE A 3 17.04 -0.30 -30.51
N LYS A 4 16.24 -1.15 -31.14
CA LYS A 4 15.38 -0.77 -32.28
C LYS A 4 13.95 -1.14 -31.99
N GLY A 5 13.02 -0.25 -32.32
CA GLY A 5 11.58 -0.44 -32.12
C GLY A 5 11.02 0.13 -30.81
N ASN A 6 11.86 0.71 -29.96
CA ASN A 6 11.44 1.50 -28.80
C ASN A 6 11.12 2.95 -29.19
N THR A 7 9.91 3.19 -29.71
CA THR A 7 9.48 4.52 -30.18
C THR A 7 9.03 5.42 -29.05
N TYR A 8 8.45 4.85 -27.98
CA TYR A 8 7.91 5.59 -26.85
C TYR A 8 8.77 5.45 -25.57
N THR A 9 9.28 4.25 -25.34
CA THR A 9 10.15 3.87 -24.23
C THR A 9 11.55 4.42 -24.48
N LYS A 10 11.99 5.26 -23.55
CA LYS A 10 13.31 5.88 -23.61
C LYS A 10 14.38 4.79 -23.57
N ASP A 11 15.38 4.91 -24.43
CA ASP A 11 16.51 3.98 -24.53
C ASP A 11 17.14 3.67 -23.16
N LYS A 12 17.31 4.68 -22.30
CA LYS A 12 17.87 4.51 -20.95
C LYS A 12 17.14 3.48 -20.08
N VAL A 13 15.83 3.30 -20.28
CA VAL A 13 15.00 2.34 -19.53
C VAL A 13 15.32 0.90 -19.90
N LEU A 14 15.62 0.66 -21.18
CA LEU A 14 16.04 -0.65 -21.65
C LEU A 14 17.50 -0.88 -21.29
N ARG A 15 18.33 0.15 -21.47
CA ARG A 15 19.77 0.12 -21.20
C ARG A 15 20.11 -0.20 -19.75
N ARG A 16 19.35 0.32 -18.76
CA ARG A 16 19.58 0.02 -17.32
C ARG A 16 19.32 -1.44 -16.94
N GLU A 17 18.61 -2.20 -17.77
CA GLU A 17 18.40 -3.64 -17.55
C GLU A 17 19.54 -4.48 -18.12
N ILE A 18 20.44 -3.88 -18.91
CA ILE A 18 21.61 -4.52 -19.46
C ILE A 18 22.76 -4.49 -18.45
N LEU A 19 23.28 -5.68 -18.13
CA LEU A 19 24.37 -5.88 -17.17
C LEU A 19 25.75 -5.62 -17.77
N ILE A 20 25.88 -5.71 -19.08
CA ILE A 20 27.12 -5.40 -19.80
C ILE A 20 27.21 -3.91 -20.10
N THR A 21 28.38 -3.32 -19.87
CA THR A 21 28.65 -1.92 -20.22
C THR A 21 29.28 -1.82 -21.60
N GLU A 22 29.03 -0.71 -22.30
CA GLU A 22 29.64 -0.48 -23.62
C GLU A 22 31.16 -0.30 -23.47
N GLY A 23 31.93 -0.98 -24.32
CA GLY A 23 33.39 -1.00 -24.26
C GLY A 23 33.98 -2.06 -23.33
N GLU A 24 33.17 -2.79 -22.57
CA GLU A 24 33.62 -3.89 -21.73
C GLU A 24 33.77 -5.20 -22.52
N ARG A 25 34.53 -6.16 -21.97
CA ARG A 25 34.65 -7.50 -22.54
C ARG A 25 33.29 -8.18 -22.58
N PHE A 26 32.89 -8.63 -23.76
CA PHE A 26 31.63 -9.35 -23.92
C PHE A 26 31.61 -10.65 -23.11
N ARG A 27 30.60 -10.79 -22.25
CA ARG A 27 30.32 -11.99 -21.45
C ARG A 27 28.93 -12.51 -21.76
N LEU A 28 28.86 -13.69 -22.37
CA LEU A 28 27.59 -14.29 -22.80
C LEU A 28 26.60 -14.50 -21.63
N THR A 29 27.10 -14.87 -20.45
CA THR A 29 26.26 -15.10 -19.26
C THR A 29 25.56 -13.82 -18.82
N GLU A 30 26.26 -12.70 -18.75
CA GLU A 30 25.69 -11.41 -18.38
C GLU A 30 24.74 -10.90 -19.45
N PHE A 31 25.07 -11.12 -20.72
CA PHE A 31 24.17 -10.80 -21.82
C PHE A 31 22.86 -11.59 -21.74
N LYS A 32 22.90 -12.91 -21.52
CA LYS A 32 21.69 -13.72 -21.33
C LYS A 32 20.86 -13.26 -20.12
N ASN A 33 21.51 -12.95 -19.00
CA ASN A 33 20.83 -12.40 -17.83
C ASN A 33 20.21 -11.02 -18.12
N SER A 34 20.85 -10.22 -18.98
CA SER A 34 20.32 -8.92 -19.43
C SER A 34 19.04 -9.09 -20.24
N LEU A 35 19.01 -10.06 -21.17
CA LEU A 35 17.80 -10.38 -21.94
C LEU A 35 16.66 -10.83 -21.01
N LEU A 36 16.97 -11.65 -20.00
CA LEU A 36 15.99 -12.06 -19.00
C LEU A 36 15.44 -10.87 -18.21
N ARG A 37 16.30 -9.93 -17.78
CA ARG A 37 15.87 -8.71 -17.08
C ARG A 37 15.00 -7.82 -17.97
N LEU A 38 15.37 -7.66 -19.23
CA LEU A 38 14.62 -6.89 -20.21
C LEU A 38 13.23 -7.50 -20.47
N GLN A 39 13.12 -8.83 -20.51
CA GLN A 39 11.81 -9.51 -20.55
C GLN A 39 11.01 -9.31 -19.25
N GLN A 40 11.68 -9.41 -18.09
CA GLN A 40 11.05 -9.21 -16.77
C GLN A 40 10.58 -7.77 -16.53
N LEU A 41 11.22 -6.78 -17.17
CA LEU A 41 10.80 -5.39 -17.18
C LEU A 41 9.36 -5.26 -17.71
N GLY A 42 8.97 -6.12 -18.66
CA GLY A 42 7.60 -6.22 -19.14
C GLY A 42 7.12 -5.02 -19.96
N LEU A 43 8.00 -4.08 -20.30
CA LEU A 43 7.69 -2.92 -21.14
C LEU A 43 7.93 -3.19 -22.62
N VAL A 44 8.73 -4.20 -22.93
CA VAL A 44 9.06 -4.58 -24.28
C VAL A 44 9.11 -6.11 -24.40
N GLU A 45 8.92 -6.58 -25.62
CA GLU A 45 9.12 -7.97 -26.04
C GLU A 45 10.23 -8.02 -27.10
N MET A 46 11.07 -9.05 -27.07
CA MET A 46 12.14 -9.23 -28.05
C MET A 46 11.57 -9.70 -29.39
N GLN A 47 11.93 -9.01 -30.47
CA GLN A 47 11.63 -9.43 -31.83
C GLN A 47 12.78 -10.30 -32.37
N GLY A 48 12.63 -11.62 -32.26
CA GLY A 48 13.62 -12.57 -32.75
C GLY A 48 14.89 -12.60 -31.90
N GLU A 49 15.95 -13.18 -32.48
CA GLU A 49 17.25 -13.27 -31.80
C GLU A 49 18.02 -11.94 -31.89
N PRO A 50 18.82 -11.59 -30.86
CA PRO A 50 19.75 -10.48 -30.92
C PRO A 50 20.69 -10.55 -32.12
N GLU A 51 20.87 -9.42 -32.81
CA GLU A 51 21.86 -9.33 -33.87
C GLU A 51 23.23 -9.01 -33.26
N LEU A 52 24.18 -9.94 -33.42
CA LEU A 52 25.57 -9.81 -32.98
C LEU A 52 26.47 -9.74 -34.21
N LYS A 53 27.10 -8.60 -34.46
CA LYS A 53 27.98 -8.37 -35.62
C LYS A 53 29.33 -7.84 -35.16
N SER A 54 30.41 -8.26 -35.80
CA SER A 54 31.71 -7.60 -35.61
C SER A 54 31.65 -6.16 -36.13
N HIS A 55 32.25 -5.23 -35.39
CA HIS A 55 32.28 -3.83 -35.81
C HIS A 55 33.09 -3.70 -37.12
N PRO A 56 32.60 -2.97 -38.14
CA PRO A 56 33.24 -2.89 -39.46
C PRO A 56 34.72 -2.44 -39.40
N ASP A 57 35.01 -1.45 -38.56
CA ASP A 57 36.36 -0.86 -38.45
C ASP A 57 37.31 -1.60 -37.50
N ASN A 58 36.77 -2.44 -36.60
CA ASN A 58 37.58 -3.13 -35.60
C ASN A 58 36.99 -4.51 -35.27
N PRO A 59 37.59 -5.61 -35.76
CA PRO A 59 37.12 -6.97 -35.49
C PRO A 59 37.12 -7.37 -34.01
N ALA A 60 37.85 -6.65 -33.15
CA ALA A 60 37.86 -6.86 -31.71
C ALA A 60 36.63 -6.27 -31.00
N LEU A 61 35.87 -5.40 -31.67
CA LEU A 61 34.61 -4.83 -31.17
C LEU A 61 33.42 -5.60 -31.75
N MET A 62 32.35 -5.68 -30.96
CA MET A 62 31.11 -6.34 -31.36
C MET A 62 29.93 -5.41 -31.13
N ASP A 63 29.17 -5.19 -32.19
CA ASP A 63 27.93 -4.45 -32.17
C ASP A 63 26.77 -5.40 -31.84
N VAL A 64 25.96 -4.97 -30.88
CA VAL A 64 24.80 -5.70 -30.39
C VAL A 64 23.57 -4.85 -30.69
N THR A 65 22.67 -5.37 -31.51
CA THR A 65 21.38 -4.74 -31.81
C THR A 65 20.25 -5.61 -31.27
N LEU A 66 19.40 -5.00 -30.44
CA LEU A 66 18.21 -5.63 -29.86
C LEU A 66 16.96 -5.04 -30.51
N ASN A 67 16.30 -5.84 -31.34
CA ASN A 67 15.01 -5.50 -31.92
C ASN A 67 13.93 -5.79 -30.89
N VAL A 68 13.11 -4.79 -30.56
CA VAL A 68 12.09 -4.86 -29.51
C VAL A 68 10.75 -4.30 -30.00
N THR A 69 9.66 -4.85 -29.48
CA THR A 69 8.31 -4.29 -29.58
C THR A 69 7.83 -3.81 -28.24
N GLU A 70 7.28 -2.60 -28.20
CA GLU A 70 6.75 -2.02 -26.98
C GLU A 70 5.42 -2.66 -26.58
N LEU A 71 5.32 -2.99 -25.30
CA LEU A 71 4.12 -3.54 -24.70
C LEU A 71 3.36 -2.42 -24.02
N GLN A 72 2.16 -2.11 -24.51
CA GLN A 72 1.28 -1.16 -23.85
C GLN A 72 0.54 -1.86 -22.70
N ARG A 73 0.90 -1.52 -21.45
CA ARG A 73 0.29 -2.11 -20.25
C ARG A 73 -0.68 -1.15 -19.59
N ASN A 74 -1.88 -1.07 -20.17
CA ASN A 74 -3.02 -0.42 -19.54
C ASN A 74 -3.86 -1.47 -18.80
N ASN A 75 -4.16 -1.22 -17.54
CA ASN A 75 -5.04 -2.05 -16.73
C ASN A 75 -6.22 -1.22 -16.25
N ILE A 76 -7.42 -1.60 -16.69
CA ILE A 76 -8.70 -1.05 -16.25
C ILE A 76 -9.39 -2.13 -15.44
N GLN A 77 -9.65 -1.85 -14.16
CA GLN A 77 -10.35 -2.75 -13.26
C GLN A 77 -11.61 -2.07 -12.75
N PHE A 78 -12.75 -2.71 -12.99
CA PHE A 78 -14.01 -2.38 -12.35
C PHE A 78 -14.21 -3.32 -11.16
N SER A 79 -14.72 -2.81 -10.04
CA SER A 79 -14.98 -3.61 -8.84
C SER A 79 -16.27 -3.14 -8.18
N ALA A 80 -17.07 -4.07 -7.71
CA ALA A 80 -18.27 -3.79 -6.92
C ALA A 80 -18.34 -4.79 -5.78
N GLY A 81 -18.80 -4.35 -4.62
CA GLY A 81 -18.80 -5.23 -3.45
C GLY A 81 -19.56 -4.66 -2.27
N TYR A 82 -19.63 -5.47 -1.22
CA TYR A 82 -20.19 -5.12 0.07
C TYR A 82 -19.25 -5.64 1.17
N SER A 83 -18.99 -4.82 2.18
CA SER A 83 -18.30 -5.26 3.40
C SER A 83 -18.82 -4.52 4.63
N GLY A 84 -18.51 -5.04 5.81
CA GLY A 84 -18.81 -4.38 7.08
C GLY A 84 -18.11 -3.02 7.18
N TYR A 85 -16.87 -2.87 6.76
CA TYR A 85 -16.20 -1.57 6.83
C TYR A 85 -16.62 -0.59 5.73
N GLU A 86 -16.74 -1.06 4.48
CA GLU A 86 -16.90 -0.18 3.32
C GLU A 86 -18.36 0.00 2.89
N GLY A 87 -19.26 -0.83 3.42
CA GLY A 87 -20.64 -0.92 2.96
C GLY A 87 -20.69 -1.35 1.49
N THR A 88 -21.77 -1.02 0.80
CA THR A 88 -21.88 -1.21 -0.65
C THR A 88 -21.04 -0.16 -1.38
N PHE A 89 -20.20 -0.60 -2.32
CA PHE A 89 -19.38 0.29 -3.14
C PHE A 89 -19.25 -0.21 -4.58
N ILE A 90 -18.93 0.74 -5.45
CA ILE A 90 -18.39 0.51 -6.79
C ILE A 90 -17.05 1.23 -6.90
N ALA A 91 -16.12 0.70 -7.67
CA ALA A 91 -14.82 1.27 -7.89
C ALA A 91 -14.35 1.05 -9.34
N LEU A 92 -13.63 2.04 -9.85
CA LEU A 92 -12.91 2.01 -11.11
C LEU A 92 -11.45 2.35 -10.81
N ASN A 93 -10.55 1.44 -11.19
CA ASN A 93 -9.12 1.64 -11.13
C ASN A 93 -8.57 1.64 -12.56
N TYR A 94 -7.88 2.69 -12.93
CA TYR A 94 -7.06 2.73 -14.13
C TYR A 94 -5.61 2.82 -13.72
N SER A 95 -4.77 1.95 -14.24
CA SER A 95 -3.33 2.03 -14.04
C SER A 95 -2.61 1.77 -15.35
N THR A 96 -1.52 2.49 -15.58
CA THR A 96 -0.65 2.28 -16.72
C THR A 96 0.80 2.36 -16.30
N VAL A 97 1.63 1.55 -16.92
CA VAL A 97 3.09 1.54 -16.70
C VAL A 97 3.76 2.08 -17.95
N ASN A 98 4.89 2.77 -17.75
CA ASN A 98 5.63 3.49 -18.78
C ASN A 98 4.92 4.75 -19.27
N PHE A 99 4.21 5.46 -18.40
CA PHE A 99 3.33 6.58 -18.77
C PHE A 99 4.02 7.76 -19.50
N LEU A 100 5.32 8.00 -19.30
CA LEU A 100 6.07 9.03 -20.04
C LEU A 100 7.30 8.43 -20.72
N GLY A 101 7.28 7.12 -20.96
CA GLY A 101 8.38 6.40 -21.58
C GLY A 101 9.60 6.15 -20.69
N ALA A 102 9.62 6.53 -19.40
CA ALA A 102 10.72 6.22 -18.47
C ALA A 102 10.45 5.00 -17.54
N GLY A 103 9.37 4.26 -17.79
CA GLY A 103 8.90 3.17 -16.93
C GLY A 103 8.05 3.63 -15.74
N GLU A 104 7.58 4.88 -15.75
CA GLU A 104 6.79 5.46 -14.67
C GLU A 104 5.40 4.84 -14.60
N LYS A 105 4.84 4.75 -13.39
CA LYS A 105 3.50 4.25 -13.15
C LYS A 105 2.55 5.41 -12.88
N LEU A 106 1.40 5.39 -13.54
CA LEU A 106 0.27 6.28 -13.24
C LEU A 106 -0.91 5.44 -12.76
N ASP A 107 -1.56 5.90 -11.70
CA ASP A 107 -2.71 5.25 -11.07
C ASP A 107 -3.84 6.26 -10.85
N LEU A 108 -5.04 5.91 -11.29
CA LEU A 108 -6.30 6.61 -11.00
C LEU A 108 -7.23 5.63 -10.29
N MET A 109 -7.73 6.02 -9.13
CA MET A 109 -8.72 5.25 -8.38
C MET A 109 -9.92 6.12 -8.07
N ILE A 110 -11.09 5.64 -8.46
CA ILE A 110 -12.38 6.25 -8.16
C ILE A 110 -13.21 5.18 -7.46
N GLN A 111 -13.52 5.38 -6.19
CA GLN A 111 -14.40 4.51 -5.40
C GLN A 111 -15.57 5.34 -4.89
N HIS A 112 -16.78 4.85 -5.11
CA HIS A 112 -18.00 5.47 -4.64
C HIS A 112 -18.87 4.45 -3.90
N GLY A 113 -19.20 4.75 -2.65
CA GLY A 113 -19.99 3.89 -1.80
C GLY A 113 -20.67 4.67 -0.69
N LYS A 114 -21.52 3.96 0.07
CA LYS A 114 -22.25 4.55 1.19
C LYS A 114 -21.31 4.94 2.34
N ARG A 115 -20.34 4.09 2.68
CA ARG A 115 -19.40 4.34 3.79
C ARG A 115 -18.08 4.95 3.34
N ILE A 116 -17.65 4.69 2.11
CA ILE A 116 -16.37 5.20 1.58
C ILE A 116 -16.59 5.84 0.22
N LYS A 117 -16.05 7.05 0.04
CA LYS A 117 -15.86 7.66 -1.28
C LYS A 117 -14.39 8.06 -1.37
N SER A 118 -13.66 7.58 -2.36
CA SER A 118 -12.22 7.80 -2.46
C SER A 118 -11.84 8.12 -3.91
N TYR A 119 -11.18 9.25 -4.10
CA TYR A 119 -10.63 9.68 -5.38
C TYR A 119 -9.13 9.86 -5.19
N MET A 120 -8.32 9.15 -5.96
CA MET A 120 -6.87 9.19 -5.84
C MET A 120 -6.22 9.24 -7.22
N PHE A 121 -5.27 10.15 -7.35
CA PHE A 121 -4.30 10.20 -8.44
C PHE A 121 -2.93 9.86 -7.87
N GLY A 122 -2.23 8.91 -8.49
CA GLY A 122 -0.89 8.49 -8.10
C GLY A 122 0.08 8.51 -9.27
N PHE A 123 1.30 8.94 -9.03
CA PHE A 123 2.42 8.84 -9.97
C PHE A 123 3.65 8.28 -9.26
N THR A 124 4.37 7.37 -9.90
CA THR A 124 5.60 6.77 -9.35
C THR A 124 6.68 6.65 -10.42
N GLU A 125 7.86 7.20 -10.15
CA GLU A 125 9.12 6.92 -10.84
C GLU A 125 9.86 5.80 -10.10
N PRO A 126 9.97 4.58 -10.67
CA PRO A 126 10.61 3.46 -10.00
C PRO A 126 12.14 3.54 -9.93
N TYR A 127 12.79 4.38 -10.76
CA TYR A 127 14.24 4.50 -10.80
C TYR A 127 14.69 5.98 -10.79
N LEU A 128 14.66 6.59 -9.61
CA LEU A 128 15.20 7.94 -9.44
C LEU A 128 16.71 7.97 -9.68
N PHE A 129 17.17 8.83 -10.61
CA PHE A 129 18.59 8.96 -10.99
C PHE A 129 19.24 7.61 -11.37
N ASP A 130 18.47 6.74 -12.04
CA ASP A 130 18.90 5.39 -12.45
C ASP A 130 19.25 4.44 -11.29
N LEU A 131 18.95 4.83 -10.06
CA LEU A 131 19.02 3.97 -8.87
C LEU A 131 17.65 3.30 -8.65
N PRO A 132 17.58 2.05 -8.16
CA PRO A 132 16.33 1.34 -7.87
C PRO A 132 15.66 1.89 -6.59
N VAL A 133 15.24 3.14 -6.71
CA VAL A 133 14.66 3.99 -5.67
C VAL A 133 13.36 4.53 -6.24
N ASN A 134 12.26 4.06 -5.67
CA ASN A 134 10.93 4.48 -6.05
C ASN A 134 10.63 5.83 -5.41
N VAL A 135 10.30 6.82 -6.23
CA VAL A 135 9.75 8.10 -5.77
C VAL A 135 8.38 8.28 -6.38
N GLY A 136 7.41 8.69 -5.57
CA GLY A 136 6.08 8.94 -6.07
C GLY A 136 5.32 9.95 -5.24
N PHE A 137 4.18 10.38 -5.76
CA PHE A 137 3.23 11.17 -5.01
C PHE A 137 1.81 10.66 -5.25
N ASN A 138 0.95 10.83 -4.25
CA ASN A 138 -0.46 10.55 -4.32
C ASN A 138 -1.24 11.78 -3.88
N VAL A 139 -2.13 12.28 -4.73
CA VAL A 139 -3.13 13.29 -4.38
C VAL A 139 -4.44 12.57 -4.16
N PHE A 140 -5.07 12.81 -3.02
CA PHE A 140 -6.28 12.10 -2.64
C PHE A 140 -7.35 13.02 -2.06
N ASN A 141 -8.61 12.63 -2.25
CA ASN A 141 -9.77 13.13 -1.56
C ASN A 141 -10.63 11.93 -1.14
N ARG A 142 -10.84 11.77 0.16
CA ARG A 142 -11.45 10.59 0.76
C ARG A 142 -12.45 10.98 1.83
N TYR A 143 -13.65 10.47 1.69
CA TYR A 143 -14.69 10.47 2.70
C TYR A 143 -14.79 9.07 3.32
N THR A 144 -14.95 9.01 4.65
CA THR A 144 -15.16 7.76 5.38
C THR A 144 -16.16 7.97 6.50
N TYR A 145 -17.23 7.18 6.48
CA TYR A 145 -18.23 7.07 7.53
C TYR A 145 -17.82 5.97 8.52
N TYR A 146 -17.72 6.30 9.81
CA TYR A 146 -17.48 5.34 10.89
C TYR A 146 -18.81 5.10 11.62
N PRO A 147 -19.49 3.96 11.39
CA PRO A 147 -20.83 3.73 11.93
C PRO A 147 -20.89 3.85 13.46
N GLY A 148 -21.81 4.69 13.96
CA GLY A 148 -21.99 4.96 15.39
C GLY A 148 -20.89 5.81 16.02
N LEU A 149 -19.96 6.35 15.22
CA LEU A 149 -18.90 7.24 15.67
C LEU A 149 -19.03 8.61 14.99
N TYR A 150 -18.23 8.85 13.95
CA TYR A 150 -18.12 10.12 13.25
C TYR A 150 -17.87 9.91 11.74
N GLU A 151 -17.91 10.98 10.97
CA GLU A 151 -17.48 10.99 9.57
C GLU A 151 -16.16 11.72 9.44
N THR A 152 -15.34 11.35 8.44
CA THR A 152 -14.11 12.08 8.11
C THR A 152 -14.07 12.43 6.64
N ARG A 153 -13.66 13.65 6.34
CA ARG A 153 -13.33 14.14 5.00
C ARG A 153 -11.85 14.51 4.99
N ARG A 154 -11.05 13.74 4.25
CA ARG A 154 -9.61 13.89 4.18
C ARG A 154 -9.18 14.23 2.76
N LYS A 155 -8.41 15.29 2.60
CA LYS A 155 -7.78 15.64 1.32
C LYS A 155 -6.31 15.94 1.54
N GLY A 156 -5.46 15.55 0.61
CA GLY A 156 -4.04 15.78 0.81
C GLY A 156 -3.14 15.27 -0.29
N ILE A 157 -1.84 15.48 -0.07
CA ILE A 157 -0.77 14.98 -0.91
C ILE A 157 0.25 14.23 -0.05
N ASN A 158 0.57 13.01 -0.49
CA ASN A 158 1.58 12.16 0.11
C ASN A 158 2.73 11.97 -0.87
N PHE A 159 3.96 12.22 -0.45
CA PHE A 159 5.16 11.83 -1.15
C PHE A 159 5.66 10.50 -0.59
N THR A 160 6.17 9.64 -1.46
CA THR A 160 6.64 8.30 -1.10
C THR A 160 8.04 8.10 -1.63
N PHE A 161 8.95 7.62 -0.79
CA PHE A 161 10.32 7.26 -1.15
C PHE A 161 10.60 5.84 -0.66
N GLY A 162 10.79 4.88 -1.56
CA GLY A 162 10.95 3.47 -1.20
C GLY A 162 12.12 2.80 -1.91
N SER A 163 12.84 1.94 -1.20
CA SER A 163 13.91 1.15 -1.81
C SER A 163 14.03 -0.23 -1.16
N ARG A 164 14.72 -1.14 -1.84
CA ARG A 164 15.05 -2.46 -1.31
C ARG A 164 16.40 -2.38 -0.60
N ILE A 165 16.44 -2.78 0.67
CA ILE A 165 17.69 -2.81 1.44
C ILE A 165 18.48 -4.07 1.07
N ARG A 166 17.91 -5.25 1.36
CA ARG A 166 18.57 -6.54 1.12
C ARG A 166 17.55 -7.68 1.11
N GLY A 167 17.65 -8.55 0.10
CA GLY A 167 16.76 -9.71 -0.01
C GLY A 167 15.28 -9.29 0.01
N TYR A 168 14.54 -9.82 0.99
CA TYR A 168 13.12 -9.51 1.18
C TYR A 168 12.85 -8.23 1.98
N TRP A 169 13.87 -7.57 2.53
CA TRP A 169 13.72 -6.34 3.29
C TRP A 169 13.57 -5.13 2.36
N ARG A 170 12.51 -4.36 2.58
CA ARG A 170 12.21 -3.11 1.89
C ARG A 170 11.97 -2.01 2.92
N THR A 171 12.31 -0.79 2.55
CA THR A 171 12.02 0.41 3.32
C THR A 171 11.18 1.36 2.49
N ASN A 172 10.32 2.11 3.17
CA ASN A 172 9.54 3.18 2.58
C ASN A 172 9.49 4.36 3.56
N LEU A 173 9.53 5.57 3.05
CA LEU A 173 9.32 6.80 3.78
C LEU A 173 8.14 7.51 3.14
N ILE A 174 7.06 7.68 3.90
CA ILE A 174 5.87 8.39 3.45
C ILE A 174 5.85 9.75 4.12
N TYR A 175 5.87 10.82 3.34
CA TYR A 175 5.69 12.18 3.82
C TYR A 175 4.30 12.67 3.40
N ALA A 176 3.37 12.74 4.36
CA ALA A 176 2.10 13.43 4.17
C ALA A 176 2.36 14.93 4.36
N ALA A 177 2.67 15.61 3.26
CA ALA A 177 3.10 17.01 3.30
C ALA A 177 1.97 17.96 3.68
N TYR A 178 0.74 17.60 3.30
CA TYR A 178 -0.46 18.33 3.64
C TYR A 178 -1.63 17.36 3.65
N GLU A 179 -2.13 17.01 4.83
CA GLU A 179 -3.37 16.26 5.03
C GLU A 179 -4.36 17.15 5.78
N PHE A 180 -5.38 17.65 5.09
CA PHE A 180 -6.50 18.33 5.72
C PHE A 180 -7.55 17.28 6.12
N VAL A 181 -7.96 17.29 7.39
CA VAL A 181 -8.96 16.40 7.96
C VAL A 181 -10.08 17.24 8.54
N ASN A 182 -11.29 17.04 8.04
CA ASN A 182 -12.51 17.58 8.60
C ASN A 182 -13.36 16.44 9.15
N ILE A 183 -13.99 16.66 10.30
CA ILE A 183 -14.83 15.68 10.98
C ILE A 183 -16.24 16.24 11.06
N ALA A 184 -17.21 15.37 10.88
CA ALA A 184 -18.61 15.70 11.11
C ALA A 184 -19.24 14.65 11.99
N VAL A 185 -20.17 15.06 12.84
CA VAL A 185 -21.07 14.11 13.49
C VAL A 185 -22.14 13.73 12.47
N PRO A 186 -22.36 12.43 12.20
CA PRO A 186 -23.41 12.03 11.29
C PRO A 186 -24.77 12.52 11.76
N ASP A 187 -25.65 12.87 10.81
CA ASP A 187 -27.08 12.99 11.07
C ASP A 187 -27.58 11.61 11.56
N LEU A 188 -27.81 11.51 12.87
CA LEU A 188 -28.28 10.29 13.49
C LEU A 188 -29.79 10.21 13.31
N ASP A 189 -30.26 9.06 12.86
CA ASP A 189 -31.68 8.73 12.70
C ASP A 189 -32.41 9.01 14.03
N GLU A 190 -33.48 9.81 14.00
CA GLU A 190 -34.25 10.29 15.18
C GLU A 190 -34.79 9.15 16.06
N SER A 191 -34.76 7.91 15.55
CA SER A 191 -35.21 6.69 16.23
C SER A 191 -34.26 6.15 17.32
N ILE A 192 -33.06 6.71 17.47
CA ILE A 192 -32.12 6.34 18.54
C ILE A 192 -32.28 7.33 19.70
N GLU A 193 -32.90 6.91 20.81
CA GLU A 193 -32.87 7.66 22.08
C GLU A 193 -31.41 7.89 22.46
N GLN A 194 -30.93 9.13 22.35
CA GLN A 194 -29.59 9.51 22.78
C GLN A 194 -29.65 10.30 24.09
N PRO A 195 -28.69 10.08 25.00
CA PRO A 195 -28.31 11.11 25.96
C PRO A 195 -27.97 12.39 25.18
N ASP A 196 -28.41 13.56 25.65
CA ASP A 196 -28.34 14.86 24.95
C ASP A 196 -27.12 15.01 24.01
N LEU A 197 -27.36 15.42 22.75
CA LEU A 197 -26.33 15.74 21.74
C LEU A 197 -25.22 16.67 22.30
N PHE A 198 -25.54 17.45 23.32
CA PHE A 198 -24.61 18.28 24.09
C PHE A 198 -23.40 17.50 24.67
N TYR A 199 -23.55 16.21 24.96
CA TYR A 199 -22.50 15.37 25.54
C TYR A 199 -21.84 14.42 24.53
N ASN A 200 -22.11 14.56 23.23
CA ASN A 200 -21.44 13.76 22.22
C ASN A 200 -19.96 14.18 22.10
N PRO A 201 -18.98 13.31 22.46
CA PRO A 201 -17.56 13.67 22.46
C PRO A 201 -17.01 13.99 21.06
N TYR A 202 -17.72 13.63 20.00
CA TYR A 202 -17.34 13.93 18.62
C TYR A 202 -17.78 15.33 18.17
N ALA A 203 -18.81 15.89 18.81
CA ALA A 203 -19.38 17.19 18.44
C ALA A 203 -18.40 18.37 18.63
N ILE A 204 -17.39 18.21 19.50
CA ILE A 204 -16.32 19.20 19.70
C ILE A 204 -15.51 19.42 18.40
N TYR A 205 -15.46 18.40 17.54
CA TYR A 205 -14.71 18.43 16.28
C TYR A 205 -15.61 18.70 15.07
N ASP A 206 -16.90 18.94 15.29
CA ASP A 206 -17.89 19.03 14.23
C ASP A 206 -17.62 20.21 13.31
N ASP A 207 -17.52 19.90 12.02
CA ASP A 207 -17.09 20.76 10.94
C ASP A 207 -15.77 21.54 11.15
N GLN A 208 -14.98 21.17 12.17
CA GLN A 208 -13.64 21.72 12.36
C GLN A 208 -12.66 21.07 11.37
N GLY A 209 -11.80 21.90 10.78
CA GLY A 209 -10.78 21.46 9.83
C GLY A 209 -9.40 21.50 10.43
N TYR A 210 -8.67 20.38 10.37
CA TYR A 210 -7.32 20.26 10.91
C TYR A 210 -6.28 19.98 9.82
N ASN A 211 -5.13 20.64 9.89
CA ASN A 211 -3.98 20.37 9.04
C ASN A 211 -2.98 19.47 9.75
N ILE A 212 -2.68 18.33 9.13
CA ILE A 212 -1.72 17.35 9.62
C ILE A 212 -0.57 17.27 8.61
N SER A 213 0.65 17.42 9.11
CA SER A 213 1.87 17.09 8.38
C SER A 213 2.57 15.96 9.12
N SER A 214 2.99 14.92 8.40
CA SER A 214 3.63 13.76 9.04
C SER A 214 4.60 13.01 8.17
N VAL A 215 5.62 12.43 8.80
CA VAL A 215 6.59 11.52 8.18
C VAL A 215 6.42 10.14 8.81
N THR A 216 6.34 9.11 7.97
CA THR A 216 6.16 7.71 8.38
C THR A 216 7.20 6.83 7.72
N PRO A 217 8.37 6.59 8.36
CA PRO A 217 9.24 5.48 7.99
C PRO A 217 8.54 4.14 8.19
N VAL A 218 8.78 3.23 7.27
CA VAL A 218 8.25 1.86 7.23
C VAL A 218 9.38 0.90 6.87
N LEU A 219 9.62 -0.09 7.73
CA LEU A 219 10.46 -1.24 7.44
C LEU A 219 9.55 -2.46 7.26
N TYR A 220 9.71 -3.17 6.15
CA TYR A 220 8.85 -4.31 5.81
C TYR A 220 9.65 -5.47 5.22
N ARG A 221 9.29 -6.69 5.63
CA ARG A 221 9.80 -7.95 5.07
C ARG A 221 8.64 -8.92 4.93
N SER A 222 8.46 -9.49 3.74
CA SER A 222 7.54 -10.62 3.54
C SER A 222 8.21 -11.75 2.78
N THR A 223 7.95 -12.95 3.27
CA THR A 223 8.28 -14.24 2.63
C THR A 223 7.05 -15.11 2.46
N VAL A 224 5.86 -14.53 2.66
CA VAL A 224 4.58 -15.21 2.46
C VAL A 224 4.49 -15.63 0.99
N ASN A 225 4.24 -16.92 0.77
CA ASN A 225 4.36 -17.53 -0.55
C ASN A 225 3.20 -17.20 -1.51
N SER A 226 2.01 -16.93 -0.97
CA SER A 226 0.82 -16.59 -1.75
C SER A 226 0.04 -15.48 -1.04
N PRO A 227 -0.37 -14.41 -1.73
CA PRO A 227 -1.13 -13.33 -1.12
C PRO A 227 -2.60 -13.68 -0.88
N ILE A 228 -3.14 -14.71 -1.57
CA ILE A 228 -4.56 -15.11 -1.48
C ILE A 228 -4.70 -16.39 -0.65
N THR A 229 -3.78 -17.33 -0.83
CA THR A 229 -3.82 -18.67 -0.23
C THR A 229 -2.49 -18.99 0.46
N PRO A 230 -2.10 -18.21 1.49
CA PRO A 230 -0.82 -18.37 2.15
C PRO A 230 -0.73 -19.74 2.83
N THR A 231 0.36 -20.47 2.59
CA THR A 231 0.62 -21.76 3.26
C THR A 231 1.90 -21.76 4.07
N ARG A 232 2.83 -20.84 3.77
CA ARG A 232 4.08 -20.70 4.51
C ARG A 232 4.65 -19.30 4.43
N GLY A 233 5.47 -18.98 5.42
CA GLY A 233 6.30 -17.77 5.43
C GLY A 233 5.82 -16.76 6.44
N SER A 234 6.57 -15.67 6.56
CA SER A 234 6.33 -14.65 7.57
C SER A 234 6.30 -13.25 6.97
N LEU A 235 5.52 -12.37 7.60
CA LEU A 235 5.50 -10.93 7.37
C LEU A 235 5.93 -10.20 8.65
N TYR A 236 6.80 -9.21 8.50
CA TYR A 236 7.15 -8.25 9.53
C TYR A 236 6.97 -6.85 8.95
N ARG A 237 6.25 -5.97 9.66
CA ARG A 237 6.11 -4.57 9.30
C ARG A 237 6.24 -3.72 10.56
N VAL A 238 7.16 -2.77 10.52
CA VAL A 238 7.36 -1.76 11.56
C VAL A 238 7.20 -0.40 10.92
N SER A 239 6.39 0.46 11.52
CA SER A 239 6.23 1.84 11.06
C SER A 239 6.07 2.80 12.23
N CYS A 240 6.43 4.05 12.03
CA CYS A 240 6.26 5.08 13.05
C CYS A 240 5.82 6.39 12.42
N LYS A 241 4.55 6.76 12.55
CA LYS A 241 4.06 8.06 12.09
C LYS A 241 4.50 9.13 13.09
N LEU A 242 5.26 10.11 12.62
CA LEU A 242 5.69 11.30 13.36
C LEU A 242 4.93 12.48 12.75
N ALA A 243 4.00 13.07 13.50
CA ALA A 243 3.21 14.21 13.06
C ALA A 243 3.58 15.48 13.84
N GLY A 244 3.47 16.64 13.21
CA GLY A 244 3.68 17.93 13.88
C GLY A 244 5.15 18.34 14.03
N GLY A 245 5.41 19.21 15.01
CA GLY A 245 6.75 19.70 15.33
C GLY A 245 7.38 20.50 14.19
N PHE A 246 8.59 20.11 13.77
CA PHE A 246 9.30 20.79 12.68
C PHE A 246 8.61 20.64 11.31
N LEU A 247 7.67 19.70 11.17
CA LEU A 247 6.90 19.48 9.95
C LEU A 247 5.70 20.42 9.84
N GLY A 248 5.38 21.17 10.90
CA GLY A 248 4.16 21.98 11.01
C GLY A 248 2.90 21.13 11.19
N GLY A 249 1.74 21.77 11.07
CA GLY A 249 0.44 21.15 11.37
C GLY A 249 0.03 21.34 12.83
N GLU A 250 -1.22 21.05 13.12
CA GLU A 250 -1.87 21.39 14.40
C GLU A 250 -1.79 20.24 15.42
N ILE A 251 -1.45 19.04 14.95
CA ILE A 251 -1.43 17.83 15.78
C ILE A 251 -0.01 17.30 15.83
N THR A 252 0.55 17.24 17.04
CA THR A 252 1.90 16.74 17.28
C THR A 252 1.85 15.43 18.06
N MET A 253 2.21 14.32 17.39
CA MET A 253 2.12 12.98 17.98
C MET A 253 3.10 12.01 17.36
N VAL A 254 3.33 10.90 18.07
CA VAL A 254 4.05 9.73 17.58
C VAL A 254 3.15 8.49 17.66
N LYS A 255 3.09 7.74 16.55
CA LYS A 255 2.22 6.56 16.39
C LYS A 255 3.00 5.39 15.80
N PRO A 256 3.73 4.64 16.63
CA PRO A 256 4.39 3.41 16.22
C PRO A 256 3.40 2.26 16.06
N ARG A 257 3.71 1.40 15.09
CA ARG A 257 2.99 0.19 14.76
C ARG A 257 3.96 -0.95 14.49
N PHE A 258 3.64 -2.10 15.04
CA PHE A 258 4.31 -3.37 14.81
C PHE A 258 3.29 -4.40 14.34
N GLU A 259 3.53 -5.01 13.19
CA GLU A 259 2.71 -6.06 12.63
C GLU A 259 3.58 -7.28 12.31
N TRP A 260 3.11 -8.45 12.72
CA TRP A 260 3.74 -9.73 12.47
C TRP A 260 2.70 -10.72 11.98
N THR A 261 3.08 -11.54 11.00
CA THR A 261 2.28 -12.66 10.53
C THR A 261 3.17 -13.86 10.30
N LEU A 262 2.69 -15.06 10.64
CA LEU A 262 3.35 -16.32 10.36
C LEU A 262 2.32 -17.32 9.83
N TYR A 263 2.63 -17.92 8.69
CA TYR A 263 1.95 -19.11 8.19
C TYR A 263 2.91 -20.29 8.26
N ALA A 264 2.47 -21.38 8.89
CA ALA A 264 3.23 -22.60 9.03
C ALA A 264 2.38 -23.79 8.56
N PRO A 265 2.83 -24.56 7.55
CA PRO A 265 2.13 -25.75 7.12
C PRO A 265 2.26 -26.82 8.21
N VAL A 266 1.17 -27.56 8.44
CA VAL A 266 1.11 -28.69 9.37
C VAL A 266 0.69 -29.96 8.63
N MET A 267 0.18 -30.97 9.32
CA MET A 267 -0.28 -32.22 8.70
C MET A 267 -1.47 -31.97 7.74
N LEU A 268 -1.64 -32.88 6.77
CA LEU A 268 -2.78 -32.90 5.84
C LEU A 268 -2.92 -31.64 4.96
N ASN A 269 -1.83 -30.94 4.66
CA ASN A 269 -1.83 -29.63 3.96
C ASN A 269 -2.59 -28.52 4.70
N HIS A 270 -2.94 -28.71 5.98
CA HIS A 270 -3.52 -27.66 6.79
C HIS A 270 -2.45 -26.63 7.15
N VAL A 271 -2.87 -25.44 7.57
CA VAL A 271 -1.97 -24.32 7.87
C VAL A 271 -2.34 -23.69 9.20
N LEU A 272 -1.35 -23.43 10.05
CA LEU A 272 -1.47 -22.54 11.19
C LEU A 272 -1.11 -21.12 10.76
N GLY A 273 -2.02 -20.19 10.98
CA GLY A 273 -1.83 -18.75 10.82
C GLY A 273 -1.74 -18.07 12.17
N PHE A 274 -0.78 -17.17 12.35
CA PHE A 274 -0.72 -16.27 13.49
C PHE A 274 -0.56 -14.85 12.99
N HIS A 275 -1.32 -13.91 13.54
CA HIS A 275 -1.23 -12.49 13.27
C HIS A 275 -1.17 -11.72 14.59
N LEU A 276 -0.29 -10.73 14.65
CA LEU A 276 -0.13 -9.83 15.79
C LEU A 276 -0.03 -8.41 15.25
N ASN A 277 -0.89 -7.52 15.73
CA ASN A 277 -0.82 -6.10 15.44
C ASN A 277 -0.83 -5.30 16.75
N TYR A 278 0.27 -4.61 17.02
CA TYR A 278 0.45 -3.77 18.18
C TYR A 278 0.70 -2.33 17.77
N GLU A 279 -0.09 -1.41 18.32
CA GLU A 279 -0.02 0.01 18.00
C GLU A 279 -0.22 0.84 19.26
N PHE A 280 0.48 1.97 19.35
CA PHE A 280 0.17 2.97 20.37
C PHE A 280 0.37 4.37 19.82
N ILE A 281 -0.22 5.35 20.52
CA ILE A 281 -0.12 6.76 20.18
C ILE A 281 0.30 7.51 21.43
N LYS A 282 1.22 8.44 21.25
CA LYS A 282 1.61 9.38 22.29
C LYS A 282 1.57 10.79 21.72
N ALA A 283 0.79 11.65 22.36
CA ALA A 283 0.81 13.08 22.15
C ALA A 283 2.18 13.66 22.57
N LEU A 284 2.66 14.65 21.83
CA LEU A 284 3.92 15.33 22.10
C LEU A 284 3.66 16.84 22.20
N GLN A 285 4.57 17.57 22.86
CA GLN A 285 4.54 19.04 22.92
C GLN A 285 3.21 19.64 23.44
N GLY A 286 2.52 18.92 24.33
CA GLY A 286 1.23 19.37 24.89
C GLY A 286 0.04 19.30 23.93
N SER A 287 0.21 18.71 22.74
CA SER A 287 -0.89 18.42 21.81
C SER A 287 -1.81 17.32 22.38
N ASP A 288 -3.08 17.31 22.00
CA ASP A 288 -4.01 16.22 22.33
C ASP A 288 -4.02 15.14 21.25
N ILE A 289 -4.40 13.91 21.63
CA ILE A 289 -4.64 12.83 20.66
C ILE A 289 -6.09 12.93 20.17
N PRO A 290 -6.30 13.36 18.91
CA PRO A 290 -7.65 13.55 18.41
C PRO A 290 -8.34 12.21 18.17
N ILE A 291 -9.67 12.19 18.29
CA ILE A 291 -10.48 10.96 18.22
C ILE A 291 -10.25 10.16 16.93
N TRP A 292 -10.07 10.83 15.79
CA TRP A 292 -9.89 10.18 14.48
C TRP A 292 -8.52 9.54 14.27
N GLU A 293 -7.60 9.77 15.20
CA GLU A 293 -6.31 9.08 15.24
C GLU A 293 -6.34 7.90 16.22
N ARG A 294 -7.34 7.78 17.10
CA ARG A 294 -7.45 6.70 18.08
C ARG A 294 -7.83 5.36 17.44
N PHE A 295 -7.65 4.29 18.21
CA PHE A 295 -7.90 2.93 17.76
C PHE A 295 -9.30 2.46 18.14
N TYR A 296 -10.03 1.97 17.14
CA TYR A 296 -11.36 1.38 17.30
C TYR A 296 -11.31 -0.04 16.75
N LEU A 297 -11.64 -1.01 17.61
CA LEU A 297 -11.58 -2.44 17.28
C LEU A 297 -13.00 -3.02 17.17
N GLY A 298 -13.07 -4.27 16.71
CA GLY A 298 -14.30 -4.99 16.41
C GLY A 298 -14.59 -5.02 14.91
N GLY A 299 -15.19 -6.12 14.45
CA GLY A 299 -15.49 -6.40 13.05
C GLY A 299 -14.46 -7.31 12.38
N GLU A 300 -14.68 -7.58 11.08
CA GLU A 300 -13.94 -8.59 10.32
C GLU A 300 -12.45 -8.28 10.09
N ARG A 301 -11.97 -7.06 10.37
CA ARG A 301 -10.56 -6.63 10.21
C ARG A 301 -9.79 -6.60 11.53
N SER A 302 -10.42 -6.92 12.66
CA SER A 302 -9.77 -6.93 13.96
C SER A 302 -10.24 -8.11 14.80
N ILE A 303 -11.30 -7.94 15.60
CA ILE A 303 -11.85 -8.98 16.47
C ILE A 303 -13.21 -9.38 15.91
N ARG A 304 -13.28 -10.56 15.29
CA ARG A 304 -14.51 -11.12 14.71
C ARG A 304 -15.51 -11.46 15.82
N GLY A 305 -16.80 -11.38 15.48
CA GLY A 305 -17.91 -11.59 16.42
C GLY A 305 -18.39 -10.32 17.13
N TYR A 306 -17.58 -9.26 17.17
CA TYR A 306 -17.99 -7.94 17.67
C TYR A 306 -18.43 -7.03 16.51
N GLY A 307 -19.32 -6.07 16.80
CA GLY A 307 -19.67 -5.05 15.83
C GLY A 307 -18.46 -4.18 15.45
N ILE A 308 -18.45 -3.70 14.21
CA ILE A 308 -17.42 -2.79 13.71
C ILE A 308 -17.25 -1.59 14.65
N TYR A 309 -16.01 -1.31 15.05
CA TYR A 309 -15.64 -0.17 15.90
C TYR A 309 -16.29 -0.13 17.31
N GLN A 310 -16.84 -1.23 17.81
CA GLN A 310 -17.52 -1.28 19.11
C GLN A 310 -16.59 -1.52 20.30
N ILE A 311 -15.35 -1.98 20.05
CA ILE A 311 -14.37 -2.26 21.10
C ILE A 311 -13.46 -1.04 21.27
N GLY A 312 -13.43 -0.52 22.49
CA GLY A 312 -12.60 0.60 22.92
C GLY A 312 -13.06 1.16 24.26
N PRO A 313 -12.28 2.06 24.89
CA PRO A 313 -12.70 2.77 26.09
C PRO A 313 -13.99 3.55 25.83
N LYS A 314 -14.97 3.45 26.73
CA LYS A 314 -16.23 4.18 26.64
C LYS A 314 -16.34 5.22 27.75
N ASN A 315 -17.04 6.33 27.48
CA ASN A 315 -17.43 7.26 28.54
C ASN A 315 -18.63 6.73 29.35
N GLU A 316 -19.03 7.45 30.39
CA GLU A 316 -20.17 7.07 31.27
C GLU A 316 -21.50 6.95 30.50
N LEU A 317 -21.61 7.63 29.36
CA LEU A 317 -22.78 7.61 28.47
C LEU A 317 -22.70 6.50 27.42
N GLY A 318 -21.63 5.70 27.39
CA GLY A 318 -21.46 4.56 26.49
C GLY A 318 -20.85 4.89 25.12
N TYR A 319 -20.48 6.15 24.83
CA TYR A 319 -19.78 6.51 23.59
C TYR A 319 -18.37 5.94 23.57
N ASN A 320 -17.97 5.31 22.47
CA ASN A 320 -16.63 4.77 22.29
C ASN A 320 -15.62 5.88 22.00
N LEU A 321 -14.72 6.16 22.94
CA LEU A 321 -13.71 7.19 22.82
C LEU A 321 -12.48 6.75 22.02
N GLY A 322 -12.36 5.47 21.69
CA GLY A 322 -11.19 4.89 21.05
C GLY A 322 -9.98 4.78 21.98
N GLY A 323 -9.14 3.78 21.75
CA GLY A 323 -7.93 3.52 22.52
C GLY A 323 -6.73 4.34 22.04
N VAL A 324 -5.83 4.69 22.96
CA VAL A 324 -4.49 5.21 22.63
C VAL A 324 -3.44 4.10 22.49
N LYS A 325 -3.83 2.86 22.80
CA LYS A 325 -3.06 1.63 22.63
C LYS A 325 -4.00 0.56 22.08
N SER A 326 -3.45 -0.31 21.23
CA SER A 326 -4.17 -1.43 20.65
C SER A 326 -3.22 -2.62 20.53
N LEU A 327 -3.73 -3.80 20.90
CA LEU A 327 -3.07 -5.08 20.70
C LEU A 327 -4.12 -6.06 20.19
N VAL A 328 -3.94 -6.56 18.98
CA VAL A 328 -4.77 -7.61 18.39
C VAL A 328 -3.87 -8.80 18.11
N PHE A 329 -4.28 -9.97 18.58
CA PHE A 329 -3.63 -11.24 18.28
C PHE A 329 -4.67 -12.18 17.70
N ASN A 330 -4.31 -12.89 16.65
CA ASN A 330 -5.21 -13.77 15.93
C ASN A 330 -4.47 -15.06 15.62
N ALA A 331 -5.11 -16.19 15.92
CA ALA A 331 -4.64 -17.52 15.58
C ALA A 331 -5.68 -18.23 14.71
N GLU A 332 -5.26 -18.75 13.56
CA GLU A 332 -6.11 -19.43 12.60
C GLU A 332 -5.60 -20.84 12.31
N TYR A 333 -6.53 -21.77 12.13
CA TYR A 333 -6.29 -23.10 11.60
C TYR A 333 -7.06 -23.24 10.30
N ILE A 334 -6.31 -23.30 9.20
CA ILE A 334 -6.83 -23.28 7.83
C ILE A 334 -6.82 -24.69 7.28
N ILE A 335 -7.98 -25.14 6.81
CA ILE A 335 -8.24 -26.47 6.26
C ILE A 335 -8.61 -26.30 4.78
N PRO A 336 -7.71 -26.62 3.83
CA PRO A 336 -8.08 -26.64 2.42
C PRO A 336 -9.06 -27.79 2.13
N PHE A 337 -10.15 -27.50 1.41
CA PHE A 337 -11.06 -28.54 0.93
C PHE A 337 -10.65 -28.96 -0.48
N GLY A 338 -10.08 -30.18 -0.58
CA GLY A 338 -9.54 -30.75 -1.81
C GLY A 338 -8.10 -30.31 -2.10
N GLU A 339 -7.36 -31.13 -2.85
CA GLU A 339 -5.93 -30.87 -3.12
C GLU A 339 -5.68 -29.60 -3.96
N GLN A 340 -6.68 -29.11 -4.69
CA GLN A 340 -6.60 -27.94 -5.57
C GLN A 340 -7.86 -27.04 -5.51
N GLY A 341 -8.70 -27.20 -4.48
CA GLY A 341 -9.97 -26.50 -4.37
C GLY A 341 -9.80 -25.04 -3.92
N PRO A 342 -10.67 -24.10 -4.38
CA PRO A 342 -10.64 -22.70 -3.96
C PRO A 342 -11.29 -22.46 -2.58
N VAL A 343 -11.78 -23.51 -1.92
CA VAL A 343 -12.59 -23.43 -0.70
C VAL A 343 -11.78 -23.88 0.51
N TYR A 344 -11.84 -23.11 1.59
CA TYR A 344 -11.11 -23.36 2.83
C TYR A 344 -12.05 -23.23 4.02
N GLY A 345 -11.89 -24.11 5.01
CA GLY A 345 -12.44 -23.93 6.34
C GLY A 345 -11.42 -23.23 7.23
N ILE A 346 -11.86 -22.28 8.06
CA ILE A 346 -10.98 -21.58 9.00
C ILE A 346 -11.60 -21.67 10.39
N LEU A 347 -10.85 -22.26 11.33
CA LEU A 347 -11.12 -22.11 12.76
C LEU A 347 -10.23 -20.99 13.27
N PHE A 348 -10.75 -20.06 14.05
CA PHE A 348 -9.99 -18.92 14.51
C PHE A 348 -10.23 -18.56 15.97
N TYR A 349 -9.26 -17.85 16.54
CA TYR A 349 -9.29 -17.21 17.84
C TYR A 349 -8.70 -15.81 17.72
N ASP A 350 -9.48 -14.80 18.09
CA ASP A 350 -9.15 -13.37 17.98
C ASP A 350 -9.07 -12.69 19.36
#